data_AF-A0A372ILF7-F1
#
_entry.id   AF-A0A372ILF7-F1
#
_cell.length_a   1.000
_cell.length_b   1.000
_cell.length_c   1.000
_cell.angle_alpha   90.00
_cell.angle_beta   90.00
_cell.angle_gamma   90.00
#
_symmetry.space_group_name_H-M   'P 1'
#
loop_
_entity.id
_entity.type
_entity.pdbx_description
1 polymer ?
#
loop_
_entity_poly.entity_id
_entity_poly.type
_entity_poly.pdbx_seq_one_letter_code
_entity_poly.pdbx_strand_id
1 'polypeptide(L)'
;MSPKPQAVDSQETLLSAKKNFPDDLPSDHPAHLVGKNAYFTSRLGAAFWGDSLEMLQTLPAGSVNLVVTSPPYALHFRKAYGNERKDRYIEWFLPFAKEIQRVLADDGSFVLNIGGSYNQGMPTRSIYHFKLLIALVEEIGFHLAQECFWYNPAKMPVPAEWVTVRRVRVRDSVEYVWWFSKSPHPKASNLNVLKEYSEDMLRLNRNGVRGAVRPSGHVIRNSFDKIHAGGSIPPNVAEAEFDVAENMMKMGNNAANDFYTKRCKEEGIKIHPARFPALLPKFFIKLLTDAGDLVVDPFAGSLTAGAVAEKLDRRWIAGEAVEDYLKAGIFRFEESMQHPSLF
;
A
#
# COMPACT_ATOMS: atom_id res chain seq x y z
N MET A 1 -21.01 43.49 -18.51
CA MET A 1 -21.37 42.10 -18.13
C MET A 1 -20.49 41.17 -18.92
N SER A 2 -19.39 40.69 -18.34
CA SER A 2 -18.52 39.71 -19.00
C SER A 2 -19.19 38.33 -18.93
N PRO A 3 -19.19 37.54 -20.01
CA PRO A 3 -19.85 36.24 -20.02
C PRO A 3 -19.16 35.29 -19.04
N LYS A 4 -19.96 34.57 -18.24
CA LYS A 4 -19.46 33.45 -17.42
C LYS A 4 -18.82 32.42 -18.34
N PRO A 5 -17.66 31.84 -17.99
CA PRO A 5 -17.11 30.73 -18.74
C PRO A 5 -18.11 29.56 -18.73
N GLN A 6 -18.40 29.03 -19.92
CA GLN A 6 -19.19 27.82 -20.08
C GLN A 6 -18.49 26.68 -19.35
N ALA A 7 -19.24 25.94 -18.54
CA ALA A 7 -18.77 24.69 -17.98
C ALA A 7 -18.47 23.74 -19.14
N VAL A 8 -17.18 23.47 -19.37
CA VAL A 8 -16.75 22.39 -20.25
C VAL A 8 -17.29 21.10 -19.65
N ASP A 9 -17.97 20.31 -20.46
CA ASP A 9 -18.58 19.06 -20.02
C ASP A 9 -17.48 18.10 -19.53
N SER A 10 -17.41 17.91 -18.20
CA SER A 10 -16.42 17.06 -17.53
C SER A 10 -16.37 15.63 -18.05
N GLN A 11 -17.42 15.17 -18.76
CA GLN A 11 -17.42 13.87 -19.42
C GLN A 11 -16.52 13.81 -20.65
N GLU A 12 -16.37 14.89 -21.43
CA GLU A 12 -15.56 14.89 -22.66
C GLU A 12 -14.05 14.91 -22.37
N THR A 13 -13.61 15.57 -21.30
CA THR A 13 -12.17 15.65 -20.91
C THR A 13 -11.65 14.37 -20.29
N LEU A 14 -12.49 13.60 -19.59
CA LEU A 14 -12.10 12.28 -19.05
C LEU A 14 -12.14 11.18 -20.11
N LEU A 15 -13.07 11.26 -21.09
CA LEU A 15 -13.10 10.35 -22.22
C LEU A 15 -11.93 10.59 -23.19
N SER A 16 -11.38 11.80 -23.28
CA SER A 16 -10.17 12.05 -24.08
C SER A 16 -8.91 11.43 -23.44
N ALA A 17 -8.90 11.23 -22.11
CA ALA A 17 -7.84 10.48 -21.41
C ALA A 17 -7.86 8.97 -21.68
N LYS A 18 -8.93 8.42 -22.28
CA LYS A 18 -8.92 7.03 -22.81
C LYS A 18 -7.91 6.83 -23.94
N LYS A 19 -7.28 7.89 -24.48
CA LYS A 19 -6.46 7.85 -25.71
C LYS A 19 -4.95 8.14 -25.53
N ASN A 20 -4.38 8.01 -24.33
CA ASN A 20 -2.98 8.43 -24.09
C ASN A 20 -1.94 7.32 -23.86
N PHE A 21 -2.22 6.05 -24.18
CA PHE A 21 -1.21 5.00 -24.27
C PHE A 21 -1.45 4.13 -25.52
N PRO A 22 -0.39 3.58 -26.15
CA PRO A 22 -0.43 3.11 -27.52
C PRO A 22 -1.53 2.05 -27.72
N ASP A 23 -2.26 2.16 -28.83
CA ASP A 23 -3.30 1.19 -29.23
C ASP A 23 -2.72 -0.24 -29.33
N ASP A 24 -1.40 -0.37 -29.49
CA ASP A 24 -0.64 -1.62 -29.45
C ASP A 24 0.19 -1.74 -28.16
N LEU A 25 -0.38 -2.37 -27.13
CA LEU A 25 0.38 -2.79 -25.94
C LEU A 25 1.37 -3.91 -26.32
N PRO A 26 2.57 -3.94 -25.70
CA PRO A 26 3.48 -5.08 -25.85
C PRO A 26 2.79 -6.40 -25.53
N SER A 27 3.11 -7.48 -26.26
CA SER A 27 2.49 -8.80 -26.07
C SER A 27 2.65 -9.37 -24.65
N ASP A 28 3.69 -8.94 -23.93
CA ASP A 28 4.00 -9.33 -22.56
C ASP A 28 3.47 -8.34 -21.50
N HIS A 29 2.71 -7.32 -21.94
CA HIS A 29 2.10 -6.34 -21.05
C HIS A 29 1.09 -7.02 -20.11
N PRO A 30 1.08 -6.69 -18.80
CA PRO A 30 0.25 -7.38 -17.81
C PRO A 30 -1.26 -7.22 -18.04
N ALA A 31 -1.70 -6.24 -18.85
CA ALA A 31 -3.10 -6.14 -19.25
C ALA A 31 -3.64 -7.41 -19.93
N HIS A 32 -2.79 -8.14 -20.66
CA HIS A 32 -3.16 -9.37 -21.35
C HIS A 32 -3.34 -10.57 -20.41
N LEU A 33 -2.90 -10.47 -19.15
CA LEU A 33 -3.08 -11.52 -18.15
C LEU A 33 -4.50 -11.58 -17.59
N VAL A 34 -5.28 -10.53 -17.78
CA VAL A 34 -6.65 -10.44 -17.29
C VAL A 34 -7.58 -10.62 -18.49
N GLY A 35 -8.48 -11.61 -18.42
CA GLY A 35 -9.42 -11.94 -19.49
C GLY A 35 -10.54 -10.92 -19.74
N LYS A 36 -10.29 -9.64 -19.43
CA LYS A 36 -11.23 -8.52 -19.53
C LYS A 36 -10.52 -7.31 -20.12
N ASN A 37 -11.29 -6.38 -20.70
CA ASN A 37 -10.73 -5.11 -21.15
C ASN A 37 -10.30 -4.26 -19.95
N ALA A 38 -9.10 -3.69 -20.03
CA ALA A 38 -8.62 -2.75 -19.03
C ALA A 38 -9.46 -1.46 -19.04
N TYR A 39 -9.76 -0.93 -17.86
CA TYR A 39 -10.38 0.38 -17.69
C TYR A 39 -9.39 1.50 -18.01
N PHE A 40 -8.13 1.30 -17.59
CA PHE A 40 -7.02 2.20 -17.82
C PHE A 40 -5.75 1.37 -18.00
N THR A 41 -4.88 1.80 -18.90
CA THR A 41 -3.55 1.21 -19.16
C THR A 41 -2.50 2.29 -19.05
N SER A 42 -1.29 1.87 -18.69
CA SER A 42 -0.09 2.69 -18.56
C SER A 42 1.07 2.01 -19.28
N ARG A 43 2.31 2.50 -19.09
CA ARG A 43 3.49 1.85 -19.68
C ARG A 43 3.72 0.44 -19.16
N LEU A 44 3.49 0.21 -17.86
CA LEU A 44 3.86 -1.03 -17.17
C LEU A 44 2.69 -1.74 -16.49
N GLY A 45 1.46 -1.24 -16.63
CA GLY A 45 0.35 -1.82 -15.91
C GLY A 45 -1.03 -1.40 -16.35
N ALA A 46 -2.03 -2.03 -15.74
CA ALA A 46 -3.42 -1.83 -16.08
C ALA A 46 -4.34 -1.89 -14.85
N ALA A 47 -5.39 -1.07 -14.88
CA ALA A 47 -6.47 -1.08 -13.91
C ALA A 47 -7.75 -1.65 -14.52
N PHE A 48 -8.49 -2.42 -13.73
CA PHE A 48 -9.72 -3.09 -14.13
C PHE A 48 -10.86 -2.66 -13.22
N TRP A 49 -11.95 -2.21 -13.83
CA TRP A 49 -13.17 -1.85 -13.12
C TRP A 49 -14.06 -3.08 -12.94
N GLY A 50 -14.48 -3.34 -11.71
CA GLY A 50 -15.43 -4.41 -11.38
C GLY A 50 -15.06 -5.16 -10.11
N ASP A 51 -15.61 -6.37 -9.96
CA ASP A 51 -15.26 -7.25 -8.84
C ASP A 51 -13.81 -7.73 -8.98
N SER A 52 -12.99 -7.41 -7.98
CA SER A 52 -11.58 -7.81 -7.97
C SER A 52 -11.37 -9.29 -7.71
N LEU A 53 -12.36 -10.01 -7.15
CA LEU A 53 -12.31 -11.46 -7.05
C LEU A 53 -12.36 -12.09 -8.44
N GLU A 54 -13.26 -11.62 -9.31
CA GLU A 54 -13.34 -12.07 -10.69
C GLU A 54 -12.05 -11.75 -11.45
N MET A 55 -11.45 -10.58 -11.21
CA MET A 55 -10.15 -10.23 -11.79
C MET A 55 -9.06 -11.23 -11.33
N LEU A 56 -8.94 -11.48 -10.02
CA LEU A 56 -7.95 -12.41 -9.47
C LEU A 56 -8.12 -13.84 -10.06
N GLN A 57 -9.36 -14.30 -10.24
CA GLN A 57 -9.66 -15.61 -10.82
C GLN A 57 -9.15 -15.77 -12.26
N THR A 58 -9.03 -14.68 -13.03
CA THR A 58 -8.48 -14.74 -14.39
C THR A 58 -6.95 -14.83 -14.44
N LEU A 59 -6.26 -14.42 -13.36
CA LEU A 59 -4.80 -14.43 -13.33
C LEU A 59 -4.27 -15.87 -13.28
N PRO A 60 -3.19 -16.19 -14.02
CA PRO A 60 -2.55 -17.50 -13.92
C PRO A 60 -2.05 -17.79 -12.51
N ALA A 61 -1.99 -19.08 -12.14
CA ALA A 61 -1.38 -19.47 -10.88
C ALA A 61 0.14 -19.19 -10.92
N GLY A 62 0.72 -18.75 -9.81
CA GLY A 62 2.17 -18.52 -9.73
C GLY A 62 2.71 -17.31 -10.52
N SER A 63 1.86 -16.43 -11.05
CA SER A 63 2.28 -15.32 -11.92
C SER A 63 2.59 -14.01 -11.20
N VAL A 64 2.30 -13.88 -9.90
CA VAL A 64 2.38 -12.62 -9.15
C VAL A 64 3.52 -12.67 -8.13
N ASN A 65 4.39 -11.67 -8.12
CA ASN A 65 5.49 -11.59 -7.16
C ASN A 65 5.06 -10.95 -5.83
N LEU A 66 4.21 -9.93 -5.89
CA LEU A 66 3.73 -9.21 -4.71
C LEU A 66 2.26 -8.86 -4.85
N VAL A 67 1.45 -9.23 -3.86
CA VAL A 67 0.16 -8.58 -3.62
C VAL A 67 0.32 -7.58 -2.49
N VAL A 68 0.00 -6.31 -2.71
CA VAL A 68 0.03 -5.27 -1.67
C VAL A 68 -1.30 -4.52 -1.68
N THR A 69 -2.01 -4.53 -0.55
CA THR A 69 -3.37 -4.00 -0.53
C THR A 69 -3.85 -3.58 0.85
N SER A 70 -4.97 -2.87 0.86
CA SER A 70 -5.67 -2.41 2.06
C SER A 70 -7.18 -2.53 1.82
N PRO A 71 -7.80 -3.68 2.14
CA PRO A 71 -9.22 -3.89 1.89
C PRO A 71 -10.08 -2.88 2.65
N PRO A 72 -11.36 -2.67 2.24
CA PRO A 72 -12.31 -1.93 3.05
C PRO A 72 -12.38 -2.53 4.47
N TYR A 73 -12.18 -1.70 5.48
CA TYR A 73 -12.16 -2.16 6.88
C TYR A 73 -13.59 -2.38 7.38
N ALA A 74 -13.78 -3.36 8.27
CA ALA A 74 -15.04 -3.55 8.99
C ALA A 74 -15.29 -2.44 10.03
N LEU A 75 -15.53 -1.21 9.56
CA LEU A 75 -15.84 -0.06 10.41
C LEU A 75 -17.35 0.00 10.70
N HIS A 76 -17.69 0.41 11.92
CA HIS A 76 -19.08 0.51 12.37
C HIS A 76 -19.92 1.54 11.59
N PHE A 77 -19.29 2.60 11.08
CA PHE A 77 -19.93 3.53 10.16
C PHE A 77 -19.72 3.01 8.74
N ARG A 78 -20.80 2.76 8.00
CA ARG A 78 -20.72 2.52 6.56
C ARG A 78 -20.01 3.71 5.92
N LYS A 79 -18.76 3.52 5.49
CA LYS A 79 -18.14 4.45 4.55
C LYS A 79 -18.87 4.31 3.22
N ALA A 80 -18.85 5.36 2.39
CA ALA A 80 -19.49 5.37 1.07
C ALA A 80 -19.01 4.23 0.13
N TYR A 81 -17.95 3.52 0.48
CA TYR A 81 -17.30 2.48 -0.30
C TYR A 81 -17.71 1.03 0.07
N GLY A 82 -18.66 0.85 0.99
CA GLY A 82 -19.08 -0.48 1.44
C GLY A 82 -18.10 -1.06 2.47
N ASN A 83 -18.61 -1.38 3.67
CA ASN A 83 -17.86 -2.14 4.67
C ASN A 83 -18.67 -3.38 4.97
N GLU A 84 -18.04 -4.55 4.91
CA GLU A 84 -18.65 -5.77 5.43
C GLU A 84 -18.71 -5.72 6.97
N ARG A 85 -19.69 -6.40 7.55
CA ARG A 85 -19.83 -6.49 9.01
C ARG A 85 -18.69 -7.30 9.60
N LYS A 86 -18.26 -6.93 10.81
CA LYS A 86 -17.15 -7.57 11.52
C LYS A 86 -17.31 -9.08 11.71
N ASP A 87 -18.54 -9.54 11.89
CA ASP A 87 -18.90 -10.95 12.08
C ASP A 87 -18.85 -11.77 10.78
N ARG A 88 -18.88 -11.10 9.63
CA ARG A 88 -18.82 -11.73 8.29
C ARG A 88 -17.51 -11.42 7.55
N TYR A 89 -16.66 -10.56 8.12
CA TYR A 89 -15.46 -10.05 7.46
C TYR A 89 -14.48 -11.15 7.02
N ILE A 90 -14.27 -12.14 7.89
CA ILE A 90 -13.36 -13.25 7.61
C ILE A 90 -13.92 -14.05 6.43
N GLU A 91 -15.18 -14.52 6.54
CA GLU A 91 -15.86 -15.27 5.47
C GLU A 91 -15.86 -14.54 4.13
N TRP A 92 -16.03 -13.22 4.15
CA TRP A 92 -15.96 -12.37 2.95
C TRP A 92 -14.55 -12.27 2.37
N PHE A 93 -13.50 -12.21 3.20
CA PHE A 93 -12.13 -12.05 2.73
C PHE A 93 -11.47 -13.37 2.27
N LEU A 94 -11.87 -14.52 2.84
CA LEU A 94 -11.25 -15.81 2.53
C LEU A 94 -11.26 -16.17 1.02
N PRO A 95 -12.32 -15.91 0.22
CA PRO A 95 -12.26 -16.11 -1.23
C PRO A 95 -11.14 -15.33 -1.92
N PHE A 96 -10.93 -14.05 -1.56
CA PHE A 96 -9.82 -13.25 -2.08
C PHE A 96 -8.48 -13.84 -1.62
N ALA A 97 -8.36 -14.23 -0.36
CA ALA A 97 -7.14 -14.83 0.17
C ALA A 97 -6.74 -16.13 -0.56
N LYS A 98 -7.71 -16.98 -0.91
CA LYS A 98 -7.48 -18.20 -1.70
C LYS A 98 -6.90 -17.88 -3.07
N GLU A 99 -7.49 -16.91 -3.76
CA GLU A 99 -7.00 -16.49 -5.08
C GLU A 99 -5.64 -15.79 -4.99
N ILE A 100 -5.42 -14.94 -3.97
CA ILE A 100 -4.12 -14.32 -3.70
C ILE A 100 -3.05 -15.40 -3.50
N GLN A 101 -3.32 -16.43 -2.69
CA GLN A 101 -2.37 -17.53 -2.49
C GLN A 101 -2.05 -18.25 -3.80
N ARG A 102 -3.09 -18.55 -4.60
CA ARG A 102 -2.96 -19.26 -5.88
C ARG A 102 -2.11 -18.48 -6.89
N VAL A 103 -2.34 -17.18 -7.03
CA VAL A 103 -1.67 -16.36 -8.05
C VAL A 103 -0.24 -15.99 -7.67
N LEU A 104 0.12 -16.03 -6.37
CA LEU A 104 1.48 -15.77 -5.94
C LEU A 104 2.46 -16.82 -6.46
N ALA A 105 3.62 -16.35 -6.92
CA ALA A 105 4.80 -17.18 -7.14
C ALA A 105 5.23 -17.87 -5.84
N ASP A 106 6.04 -18.92 -5.94
CA ASP A 106 6.44 -19.74 -4.77
C ASP A 106 7.30 -18.96 -3.76
N ASP A 107 8.03 -17.96 -4.22
CA ASP A 107 8.75 -16.97 -3.42
C ASP A 107 7.98 -15.65 -3.24
N GLY A 108 6.71 -15.61 -3.67
CA GLY A 108 5.87 -14.43 -3.67
C GLY A 108 5.35 -14.03 -2.28
N SER A 109 5.09 -12.73 -2.12
CA SER A 109 4.64 -12.13 -0.86
C SER A 109 3.26 -11.50 -0.96
N PHE A 110 2.53 -11.51 0.15
CA PHE A 110 1.26 -10.81 0.34
C PHE A 110 1.37 -9.84 1.52
N VAL A 111 1.24 -8.55 1.25
CA VAL A 111 1.28 -7.48 2.24
C VAL A 111 -0.13 -6.92 2.44
N LEU A 112 -0.65 -7.09 3.65
CA LEU A 112 -1.98 -6.66 4.05
C LEU A 112 -1.92 -5.53 5.08
N ASN A 113 -2.34 -4.33 4.68
CA ASN A 113 -2.60 -3.24 5.61
C ASN A 113 -4.03 -3.32 6.17
N ILE A 114 -4.19 -3.33 7.48
CA ILE A 114 -5.50 -3.42 8.13
C ILE A 114 -5.57 -2.61 9.43
N GLY A 115 -6.63 -1.82 9.55
CA GLY A 115 -6.89 -0.97 10.72
C GLY A 115 -7.73 -1.68 11.78
N GLY A 116 -7.38 -1.51 13.05
CA GLY A 116 -8.25 -1.93 14.14
C GLY A 116 -9.49 -1.03 14.31
N SER A 117 -10.48 -1.51 15.06
CA SER A 117 -11.69 -0.74 15.38
C SER A 117 -12.20 -1.06 16.79
N TYR A 118 -12.92 -0.12 17.42
CA TYR A 118 -13.62 -0.36 18.69
C TYR A 118 -14.91 -1.15 18.48
N ASN A 119 -15.41 -1.85 19.48
CA ASN A 119 -16.74 -2.45 19.48
C ASN A 119 -17.82 -1.38 19.70
N GLN A 120 -18.99 -1.59 19.11
CA GLN A 120 -20.08 -0.62 19.18
C GLN A 120 -20.51 -0.39 20.63
N GLY A 121 -20.57 0.89 21.03
CA GLY A 121 -21.01 1.28 22.38
C GLY A 121 -20.07 0.89 23.53
N MET A 122 -18.91 0.28 23.25
CA MET A 122 -18.00 -0.22 24.28
C MET A 122 -16.57 0.31 24.10
N PRO A 123 -15.83 0.58 25.20
CA PRO A 123 -14.42 0.97 25.15
C PRO A 123 -13.47 -0.22 24.93
N THR A 124 -13.93 -1.29 24.27
CA THR A 124 -13.16 -2.50 23.96
C THR A 124 -12.85 -2.56 22.46
N ARG A 125 -11.71 -3.15 22.09
CA ARG A 125 -11.31 -3.32 20.70
C ARG A 125 -11.99 -4.55 20.10
N SER A 126 -12.32 -4.46 18.82
CA SER A 126 -12.64 -5.63 18.01
C SER A 126 -11.35 -6.36 17.65
N ILE A 127 -11.39 -7.68 17.74
CA ILE A 127 -10.28 -8.57 17.38
C ILE A 127 -10.42 -9.15 15.96
N TYR A 128 -11.32 -8.61 15.12
CA TYR A 128 -11.63 -9.16 13.79
C TYR A 128 -10.39 -9.34 12.90
N HIS A 129 -9.46 -8.39 12.96
CA HIS A 129 -8.21 -8.40 12.22
C HIS A 129 -7.30 -9.52 12.73
N PHE A 130 -7.14 -9.70 14.06
CA PHE A 130 -6.38 -10.85 14.59
C PHE A 130 -6.99 -12.20 14.19
N LYS A 131 -8.33 -12.31 14.19
CA LYS A 131 -9.00 -13.51 13.69
C LYS A 131 -8.72 -13.74 12.21
N LEU A 132 -8.68 -12.68 11.40
CA LEU A 132 -8.29 -12.76 10.00
C LEU A 132 -6.84 -13.25 9.85
N LEU A 133 -5.89 -12.72 10.63
CA LEU A 133 -4.50 -13.21 10.62
C LEU A 133 -4.44 -14.70 10.88
N ILE A 134 -5.13 -15.19 11.91
CA ILE A 134 -5.17 -16.62 12.24
C ILE A 134 -5.75 -17.42 11.08
N ALA A 135 -6.88 -17.00 10.52
CA ALA A 135 -7.51 -17.70 9.39
C ALA A 135 -6.62 -17.72 8.13
N LEU A 136 -5.89 -16.63 7.84
CA LEU A 136 -4.94 -16.59 6.73
C LEU A 136 -3.79 -17.60 6.90
N VAL A 137 -3.34 -17.84 8.12
CA VAL A 137 -2.26 -18.81 8.40
C VAL A 137 -2.81 -20.23 8.48
N GLU A 138 -3.83 -20.47 9.31
CA GLU A 138 -4.31 -21.81 9.64
C GLU A 138 -5.28 -22.39 8.60
N GLU A 139 -6.09 -21.57 7.93
CA GLU A 139 -7.08 -22.05 6.96
C GLU A 139 -6.61 -21.93 5.50
N ILE A 140 -5.93 -20.82 5.15
CA ILE A 140 -5.46 -20.58 3.78
C ILE A 140 -4.04 -21.13 3.55
N GLY A 141 -3.23 -21.20 4.61
CA GLY A 141 -1.86 -21.73 4.54
C GLY A 141 -0.80 -20.69 4.16
N PHE A 142 -1.01 -19.41 4.46
CA PHE A 142 0.07 -18.42 4.38
C PHE A 142 1.07 -18.59 5.52
N HIS A 143 2.32 -18.21 5.26
CA HIS A 143 3.33 -18.01 6.31
C HIS A 143 3.39 -16.53 6.69
N LEU A 144 3.20 -16.20 7.97
CA LEU A 144 3.50 -14.86 8.48
C LEU A 144 5.03 -14.69 8.51
N ALA A 145 5.58 -13.94 7.55
CA ALA A 145 7.01 -13.68 7.48
C ALA A 145 7.42 -12.65 8.54
N GLN A 146 6.66 -11.55 8.66
CA GLN A 146 6.87 -10.55 9.70
C GLN A 146 5.62 -9.68 9.91
N GLU A 147 5.32 -9.35 11.15
CA GLU A 147 4.41 -8.25 11.48
C GLU A 147 5.13 -6.90 11.40
N CYS A 148 4.53 -5.97 10.66
CA CYS A 148 4.93 -4.57 10.58
C CYS A 148 3.79 -3.67 11.07
N PHE A 149 4.12 -2.43 11.41
CA PHE A 149 3.17 -1.48 12.00
C PHE A 149 3.28 -0.12 11.34
N TRP A 150 2.20 0.44 10.81
CA TRP A 150 2.22 1.82 10.33
C TRP A 150 1.80 2.78 11.43
N TYR A 151 2.73 3.62 11.89
CA TYR A 151 2.46 4.71 12.82
C TYR A 151 2.07 5.98 12.06
N ASN A 152 0.84 6.44 12.27
CA ASN A 152 0.31 7.68 11.71
C ASN A 152 0.09 8.72 12.83
N PRO A 153 1.04 9.66 13.03
CA PRO A 153 0.93 10.67 14.09
C PRO A 153 -0.21 11.66 13.87
N ALA A 154 -0.75 11.75 12.64
CA ALA A 154 -1.83 12.66 12.29
C ALA A 154 -3.23 12.02 12.35
N LYS A 155 -3.34 10.75 12.75
CA LYS A 155 -4.64 10.10 12.93
C LYS A 155 -5.45 10.87 13.98
N MET A 156 -6.70 11.21 13.65
CA MET A 156 -7.57 11.95 14.57
C MET A 156 -7.82 11.16 15.86
N PRO A 157 -8.08 11.82 17.01
CA PRO A 157 -8.37 11.17 18.28
C PRO A 157 -9.77 10.55 18.31
N VAL A 158 -9.95 9.46 17.57
CA VAL A 158 -11.21 8.72 17.44
C VAL A 158 -11.12 7.33 18.10
N PRO A 159 -12.23 6.80 18.65
CA PRO A 159 -13.53 7.44 18.81
C PRO A 159 -13.53 8.49 19.94
N ALA A 160 -14.11 9.67 19.66
CA ALA A 160 -14.10 10.82 20.56
C ALA A 160 -14.62 10.49 21.97
N GLU A 161 -15.67 9.67 22.06
CA GLU A 161 -16.27 9.24 23.34
C GLU A 161 -15.22 8.67 24.31
N TRP A 162 -14.31 7.82 23.83
CA TRP A 162 -13.33 7.15 24.69
C TRP A 162 -12.03 7.95 24.84
N VAL A 163 -11.65 8.74 23.83
CA VAL A 163 -10.36 9.44 23.77
C VAL A 163 -10.45 10.87 24.29
N THR A 164 -11.40 11.67 23.81
CA THR A 164 -11.48 13.11 24.13
C THR A 164 -12.55 13.46 25.16
N VAL A 165 -13.66 12.72 25.20
CA VAL A 165 -14.78 12.95 26.12
C VAL A 165 -14.51 12.28 27.47
N ARG A 166 -14.52 10.94 27.54
CA ARG A 166 -14.28 10.20 28.80
C ARG A 166 -12.82 10.07 29.18
N ARG A 167 -11.91 10.20 28.22
CA ARG A 167 -10.44 10.13 28.41
C ARG A 167 -9.96 8.84 29.10
N VAL A 168 -10.57 7.71 28.74
CA VAL A 168 -10.25 6.37 29.26
C VAL A 168 -9.41 5.54 28.29
N ARG A 169 -9.10 6.09 27.11
CA ARG A 169 -8.27 5.46 26.08
C ARG A 169 -7.31 6.49 25.45
N VAL A 170 -6.17 5.98 24.98
CA VAL A 170 -5.21 6.76 24.17
C VAL A 170 -5.60 6.76 22.70
N ARG A 171 -4.97 7.65 21.93
CA ARG A 171 -5.18 7.78 20.48
C ARG A 171 -4.71 6.53 19.73
N ASP A 172 -5.64 5.89 19.02
CA ASP A 172 -5.34 4.75 18.13
C ASP A 172 -4.61 5.22 16.87
N SER A 173 -3.27 5.28 16.95
CA SER A 173 -2.40 5.89 15.92
C SER A 173 -1.66 4.88 15.05
N VAL A 174 -1.91 3.58 15.26
CA VAL A 174 -1.17 2.49 14.60
C VAL A 174 -2.13 1.64 13.76
N GLU A 175 -1.70 1.28 12.56
CA GLU A 175 -2.32 0.24 11.72
C GLU A 175 -1.38 -0.95 11.60
N TYR A 176 -1.96 -2.14 11.40
CA TYR A 176 -1.20 -3.37 11.24
C TYR A 176 -0.90 -3.58 9.77
N VAL A 177 0.35 -3.94 9.48
CA VAL A 177 0.78 -4.29 8.13
C VAL A 177 1.41 -5.66 8.21
N TRP A 178 0.69 -6.70 7.79
CA TRP A 178 1.20 -8.06 7.86
C TRP A 178 1.84 -8.45 6.55
N TRP A 179 3.11 -8.86 6.63
CA TRP A 179 3.81 -9.48 5.53
C TRP A 179 3.64 -10.99 5.64
N PHE A 180 2.74 -11.51 4.79
CA PHE A 180 2.56 -12.92 4.53
C PHE A 180 3.39 -13.36 3.32
N SER A 181 3.63 -14.66 3.23
CA SER A 181 4.37 -15.29 2.14
C SER A 181 3.76 -16.63 1.78
N LYS A 182 3.90 -17.03 0.51
CA LYS A 182 3.39 -18.32 0.04
C LYS A 182 4.21 -19.50 0.57
N SER A 183 5.50 -19.29 0.81
CA SER A 183 6.42 -20.27 1.39
C SER A 183 7.22 -19.66 2.55
N PRO A 184 7.93 -20.46 3.38
CA PRO A 184 8.78 -19.96 4.47
C PRO A 184 9.97 -19.10 4.01
N HIS A 185 10.26 -19.08 2.70
CA HIS A 185 11.43 -18.42 2.12
C HIS A 185 11.02 -17.47 0.99
N PRO A 186 10.25 -16.40 1.28
CA PRO A 186 9.89 -15.42 0.27
C PRO A 186 11.13 -14.66 -0.24
N LYS A 187 11.02 -14.16 -1.47
CA LYS A 187 11.95 -13.17 -2.01
C LYS A 187 11.93 -11.92 -1.15
N ALA A 188 13.08 -11.57 -0.57
CA ALA A 188 13.23 -10.36 0.21
C ALA A 188 14.69 -9.91 0.28
N SER A 189 14.94 -8.60 0.21
CA SER A 189 16.25 -8.00 0.40
C SER A 189 16.16 -6.69 1.18
N ASN A 190 16.58 -6.72 2.45
CA ASN A 190 16.60 -5.52 3.28
C ASN A 190 17.64 -4.48 2.83
N LEU A 191 18.59 -4.87 1.97
CA LEU A 191 19.53 -3.96 1.31
C LEU A 191 18.81 -2.90 0.46
N ASN A 192 17.61 -3.23 -0.05
CA ASN A 192 16.83 -2.33 -0.88
C ASN A 192 16.07 -1.25 -0.08
N VAL A 193 16.05 -1.35 1.25
CA VAL A 193 15.28 -0.47 2.14
C VAL A 193 16.10 0.07 3.32
N LEU A 194 17.42 0.11 3.17
CA LEU A 194 18.32 0.68 4.16
C LEU A 194 18.02 2.17 4.39
N LYS A 195 18.20 2.59 5.65
CA LYS A 195 18.21 4.01 6.05
C LYS A 195 19.63 4.52 6.08
N GLU A 196 19.83 5.81 5.85
CA GLU A 196 21.13 6.43 6.13
C GLU A 196 21.53 6.21 7.60
N TYR A 197 22.83 6.08 7.84
CA TYR A 197 23.33 5.98 9.21
C TYR A 197 23.20 7.33 9.90
N SER A 198 22.79 7.31 11.17
CA SER A 198 22.83 8.53 11.98
C SER A 198 24.27 8.98 12.23
N GLU A 199 24.45 10.29 12.46
CA GLU A 199 25.74 10.86 12.88
C GLU A 199 26.35 10.14 14.09
N ASP A 200 25.49 9.71 15.02
CA ASP A 200 25.91 8.92 16.18
C ASP A 200 26.41 7.53 15.80
N MET A 201 25.76 6.85 14.87
CA MET A 201 26.24 5.55 14.37
C MET A 201 27.57 5.69 13.64
N LEU A 202 27.69 6.71 12.79
CA LEU A 202 28.95 7.03 12.10
C LEU A 202 30.06 7.36 13.09
N ARG A 203 29.76 8.14 14.14
CA ARG A 203 30.69 8.48 15.23
C ARG A 203 31.12 7.25 16.02
N LEU A 204 30.18 6.39 16.41
CA LEU A 204 30.47 5.15 17.14
C LEU A 204 31.33 4.18 16.31
N ASN A 205 31.10 4.13 15.00
CA ASN A 205 31.95 3.35 14.09
C ASN A 205 33.38 3.90 14.01
N ARG A 206 33.54 5.23 13.89
CA ARG A 206 34.88 5.86 13.87
C ARG A 206 35.66 5.66 15.16
N ASN A 207 34.97 5.76 16.30
CA ASN A 207 35.62 5.78 17.62
C ASN A 207 35.73 4.40 18.26
N GLY A 208 35.12 3.38 17.65
CA GLY A 208 34.92 2.06 18.24
C GLY A 208 33.90 2.08 19.38
N VAL A 209 33.27 0.94 19.61
CA VAL A 209 32.42 0.72 20.79
C VAL A 209 33.26 0.03 21.84
N ARG A 210 33.27 0.54 23.07
CA ARG A 210 33.87 -0.20 24.19
C ARG A 210 33.06 -1.47 24.41
N GLY A 211 33.71 -2.62 24.24
CA GLY A 211 33.12 -3.90 24.57
C GLY A 211 32.60 -3.88 26.01
N ALA A 212 31.34 -4.22 26.16
CA ALA A 212 30.66 -4.28 27.43
C ALA A 212 29.76 -5.51 27.46
N VAL A 213 29.72 -6.17 28.61
CA VAL A 213 28.75 -7.24 28.87
C VAL A 213 27.54 -6.57 29.49
N ARG A 214 26.40 -6.58 28.79
CA ARG A 214 25.14 -6.11 29.39
C ARG A 214 24.73 -7.07 30.51
N PRO A 215 23.93 -6.63 31.49
CA PRO A 215 23.38 -7.53 32.52
C PRO A 215 22.61 -8.73 31.95
N SER A 216 22.11 -8.63 30.71
CA SER A 216 21.48 -9.74 29.96
C SER A 216 22.45 -10.79 29.41
N GLY A 217 23.76 -10.65 29.65
CA GLY A 217 24.80 -11.53 29.11
C GLY A 217 25.19 -11.24 27.67
N HIS A 218 24.55 -10.27 27.00
CA HIS A 218 24.91 -9.89 25.63
C HIS A 218 26.27 -9.17 25.61
N VAL A 219 27.22 -9.76 24.88
CA VAL A 219 28.58 -9.22 24.72
C VAL A 219 28.61 -8.33 23.49
N ILE A 220 28.81 -7.03 23.71
CA ILE A 220 29.07 -6.09 22.62
C ILE A 220 30.52 -6.31 22.19
N ARG A 221 30.73 -6.85 20.99
CA ARG A 221 32.07 -6.96 20.37
C ARG A 221 32.45 -5.63 19.73
N ASN A 222 33.74 -5.33 19.63
CA ASN A 222 34.29 -4.05 19.19
C ASN A 222 34.14 -3.77 17.67
N SER A 223 33.09 -4.24 17.01
CA SER A 223 32.97 -4.05 15.55
C SER A 223 31.55 -3.77 15.07
N PHE A 224 31.45 -2.75 14.22
CA PHE A 224 30.36 -2.60 13.25
C PHE A 224 30.88 -3.14 11.91
N ASP A 225 30.93 -4.46 11.75
CA ASP A 225 31.59 -5.14 10.61
C ASP A 225 31.00 -4.82 9.22
N LYS A 226 29.92 -4.04 9.13
CA LYS A 226 29.15 -3.85 7.89
C LYS A 226 28.72 -2.40 7.61
N ILE A 227 29.42 -1.38 8.13
CA ILE A 227 29.04 0.02 7.83
C ILE A 227 29.14 0.38 6.34
N HIS A 228 29.89 -0.39 5.57
CA HIS A 228 30.00 -0.25 4.12
C HIS A 228 28.81 -0.85 3.35
N ALA A 229 27.82 -1.43 4.03
CA ALA A 229 26.65 -2.04 3.40
C ALA A 229 25.60 -1.02 2.89
N GLY A 230 25.89 0.28 2.95
CA GLY A 230 25.06 1.33 2.37
C GLY A 230 23.97 1.90 3.28
N GLY A 231 23.85 1.43 4.52
CA GLY A 231 22.92 2.01 5.50
C GLY A 231 22.52 1.08 6.65
N SER A 232 21.70 1.59 7.56
CA SER A 232 21.14 0.85 8.69
C SER A 232 19.87 0.09 8.30
N ILE A 233 19.67 -1.09 8.90
CA ILE A 233 18.48 -1.91 8.70
C ILE A 233 17.28 -1.20 9.35
N PRO A 234 16.18 -0.96 8.63
CA PRO A 234 15.00 -0.31 9.18
C PRO A 234 14.28 -1.19 10.23
N PRO A 235 13.56 -0.58 11.21
CA PRO A 235 12.67 -1.32 12.09
C PRO A 235 11.40 -1.78 11.35
N ASN A 236 10.66 -2.72 11.94
CA ASN A 236 9.34 -3.16 11.46
C ASN A 236 8.20 -2.17 11.80
N VAL A 237 8.53 -0.93 12.13
CA VAL A 237 7.57 0.15 12.37
C VAL A 237 7.70 1.16 11.25
N ALA A 238 6.69 1.17 10.38
CA ALA A 238 6.55 2.16 9.35
C ALA A 238 6.18 3.54 9.95
N GLU A 239 7.15 4.42 10.22
CA GLU A 239 6.93 5.83 10.58
C GLU A 239 6.67 6.70 9.33
N ALA A 240 5.95 7.82 9.48
CA ALA A 240 5.65 8.72 8.36
C ALA A 240 6.91 9.41 7.75
N GLU A 241 8.04 9.31 8.43
CA GLU A 241 9.33 9.94 8.13
C GLU A 241 10.45 8.90 7.95
N PHE A 242 10.23 7.81 7.20
CA PHE A 242 11.43 7.19 6.63
C PHE A 242 12.01 8.20 5.66
N ASP A 243 13.29 8.54 5.86
CA ASP A 243 14.10 9.24 4.87
C ASP A 243 14.12 8.44 3.57
N VAL A 244 13.15 8.74 2.72
CA VAL A 244 13.11 8.31 1.34
C VAL A 244 13.06 9.61 0.56
N ALA A 245 14.07 9.84 -0.28
CA ALA A 245 14.32 11.06 -1.04
C ALA A 245 13.05 11.90 -1.30
N GLU A 246 13.13 13.17 -0.90
CA GLU A 246 12.05 14.15 -0.70
C GLU A 246 11.04 14.28 -1.86
N ASN A 247 11.40 13.84 -3.07
CA ASN A 247 10.55 13.98 -4.26
C ASN A 247 9.36 13.01 -4.31
N MET A 248 9.30 11.96 -3.48
CA MET A 248 8.14 11.04 -3.43
C MET A 248 7.21 11.25 -2.22
N MET A 249 7.52 12.17 -1.32
CA MET A 249 6.82 12.34 -0.03
C MET A 249 5.39 12.89 -0.13
N LYS A 250 4.96 13.39 -1.28
CA LYS A 250 3.70 14.14 -1.38
C LYS A 250 2.46 13.28 -1.58
N MET A 251 2.49 11.95 -1.56
CA MET A 251 1.29 11.13 -1.84
C MET A 251 0.70 10.45 -0.59
N GLY A 252 0.49 11.19 0.49
CA GLY A 252 -0.06 10.71 1.76
C GLY A 252 -1.42 11.33 2.14
N ASN A 253 -2.09 10.79 3.17
CA ASN A 253 -3.40 11.28 3.66
C ASN A 253 -3.42 12.77 4.06
N ASN A 254 -2.26 13.39 4.31
CA ASN A 254 -2.13 14.80 4.70
C ASN A 254 -1.60 15.71 3.60
N ALA A 255 -1.36 15.20 2.40
CA ALA A 255 -0.82 16.01 1.32
C ALA A 255 -1.94 16.80 0.64
N ALA A 256 -2.48 17.82 1.33
CA ALA A 256 -3.56 18.67 0.85
C ALA A 256 -3.24 19.41 -0.48
N ASN A 257 -1.98 19.39 -0.89
CA ASN A 257 -1.42 20.10 -2.05
C ASN A 257 -0.70 19.19 -3.06
N ASP A 258 -0.89 17.87 -3.00
CA ASP A 258 -0.33 16.97 -4.02
C ASP A 258 -1.05 17.11 -5.37
N PHE A 259 -0.38 16.69 -6.45
CA PHE A 259 -0.90 16.81 -7.81
C PHE A 259 -2.28 16.14 -7.94
N TYR A 260 -2.42 14.92 -7.43
CA TYR A 260 -3.69 14.20 -7.38
C TYR A 260 -4.82 14.99 -6.71
N THR A 261 -4.58 15.58 -5.53
CA THR A 261 -5.57 16.35 -4.78
C THR A 261 -5.97 17.63 -5.52
N LYS A 262 -5.01 18.28 -6.21
CA LYS A 262 -5.29 19.45 -7.04
C LYS A 262 -6.17 19.08 -8.24
N ARG A 263 -5.79 18.04 -9.00
CA ARG A 263 -6.58 17.53 -10.13
C ARG A 263 -7.98 17.10 -9.73
N CYS A 264 -8.14 16.39 -8.61
CA CYS A 264 -9.47 16.04 -8.10
C CYS A 264 -10.34 17.27 -7.83
N LYS A 265 -9.76 18.35 -7.26
CA LYS A 265 -10.50 19.60 -7.00
C LYS A 265 -10.86 20.33 -8.30
N GLU A 266 -9.94 20.37 -9.26
CA GLU A 266 -10.14 21.01 -10.56
C GLU A 266 -11.26 20.33 -11.36
N GLU A 267 -11.28 18.99 -11.37
CA GLU A 267 -12.28 18.18 -12.09
C GLU A 267 -13.56 17.93 -11.28
N GLY A 268 -13.66 18.45 -10.05
CA GLY A 268 -14.83 18.27 -9.18
C GLY A 268 -15.05 16.81 -8.70
N ILE A 269 -14.02 15.96 -8.76
CA ILE A 269 -14.08 14.55 -8.33
C ILE A 269 -13.79 14.44 -6.83
N LYS A 270 -14.58 13.62 -6.12
CA LYS A 270 -14.39 13.38 -4.69
C LYS A 270 -13.12 12.56 -4.44
N ILE A 271 -12.25 13.09 -3.59
CA ILE A 271 -11.01 12.42 -3.16
C ILE A 271 -11.32 11.12 -2.40
N HIS A 272 -10.54 10.08 -2.69
CA HIS A 272 -10.64 8.81 -1.98
C HIS A 272 -10.45 9.02 -0.46
N PRO A 273 -11.39 8.57 0.38
CA PRO A 273 -11.46 8.98 1.78
C PRO A 273 -10.49 8.25 2.71
N ALA A 274 -9.88 7.14 2.25
CA ALA A 274 -9.02 6.29 3.08
C ALA A 274 -7.85 5.75 2.25
N ARG A 275 -6.83 6.58 2.02
CA ARG A 275 -5.64 6.20 1.24
C ARG A 275 -4.51 5.81 2.22
N PHE A 276 -3.73 4.79 1.91
CA PHE A 276 -2.42 4.64 2.57
C PHE A 276 -1.40 5.59 1.91
N PRO A 277 -0.37 6.04 2.63
CA PRO A 277 0.69 6.84 2.04
C PRO A 277 1.50 6.02 1.05
N ALA A 278 1.95 6.64 -0.05
CA ALA A 278 2.80 5.98 -1.06
C ALA A 278 4.09 5.36 -0.50
N LEU A 279 4.57 5.86 0.63
CA LEU A 279 5.70 5.30 1.35
C LEU A 279 5.49 3.83 1.75
N LEU A 280 4.26 3.46 2.10
CA LEU A 280 3.93 2.11 2.54
C LEU A 280 4.14 1.08 1.41
N PRO A 281 3.44 1.13 0.25
CA PRO A 281 3.71 0.20 -0.83
C PRO A 281 5.14 0.35 -1.37
N LYS A 282 5.74 1.55 -1.35
CA LYS A 282 7.13 1.76 -1.80
C LYS A 282 8.12 0.90 -1.01
N PHE A 283 8.00 0.88 0.32
CA PHE A 283 8.85 0.07 1.18
C PHE A 283 8.77 -1.40 0.81
N PHE A 284 7.56 -1.95 0.72
CA PHE A 284 7.37 -3.38 0.44
C PHE A 284 7.70 -3.76 -1.00
N ILE A 285 7.40 -2.91 -1.99
CA ILE A 285 7.80 -3.15 -3.38
C ILE A 285 9.33 -3.22 -3.47
N LYS A 286 10.08 -2.29 -2.86
CA LYS A 286 11.55 -2.36 -2.86
C LYS A 286 12.09 -3.57 -2.10
N LEU A 287 11.48 -3.92 -0.96
CA LEU A 287 11.93 -5.02 -0.13
C LEU A 287 11.69 -6.39 -0.78
N LEU A 288 10.56 -6.56 -1.48
CA LEU A 288 10.01 -7.88 -1.84
C LEU A 288 10.01 -8.17 -3.35
N THR A 289 10.45 -7.22 -4.19
CA THR A 289 10.43 -7.38 -5.65
C THR A 289 11.67 -6.76 -6.30
N ASP A 290 11.96 -7.17 -7.54
CA ASP A 290 12.92 -6.57 -8.46
C ASP A 290 12.21 -5.86 -9.62
N ALA A 291 12.95 -5.08 -10.42
CA ALA A 291 12.39 -4.46 -11.62
C ALA A 291 11.83 -5.54 -12.57
N GLY A 292 10.67 -5.27 -13.18
CA GLY A 292 9.95 -6.21 -14.04
C GLY A 292 9.04 -7.20 -13.29
N ASP A 293 9.15 -7.35 -11.98
CA ASP A 293 8.22 -8.18 -11.20
C ASP A 293 6.80 -7.61 -11.25
N LEU A 294 5.80 -8.49 -11.09
CA LEU A 294 4.39 -8.14 -11.12
C LEU A 294 3.84 -7.88 -9.71
N VAL A 295 3.31 -6.66 -9.52
CA VAL A 295 2.63 -6.21 -8.30
C VAL A 295 1.12 -6.14 -8.54
N VAL A 296 0.32 -6.73 -7.66
CA VAL A 296 -1.15 -6.72 -7.76
C VAL A 296 -1.79 -6.04 -6.55
N ASP A 297 -2.78 -5.20 -6.79
CA ASP A 297 -3.63 -4.60 -5.76
C ASP A 297 -5.12 -4.83 -6.08
N PRO A 298 -5.81 -5.78 -5.42
CA PRO A 298 -7.23 -6.06 -5.65
C PRO A 298 -8.18 -5.04 -4.99
N PHE A 299 -7.69 -4.08 -4.20
CA PHE A 299 -8.50 -3.04 -3.57
C PHE A 299 -7.84 -1.67 -3.79
N ALA A 300 -7.64 -1.34 -5.06
CA ALA A 300 -6.66 -0.33 -5.45
C ALA A 300 -7.01 1.11 -5.06
N GLY A 301 -8.30 1.41 -4.85
CA GLY A 301 -8.79 2.73 -4.52
C GLY A 301 -8.26 3.78 -5.48
N SER A 302 -7.42 4.67 -4.96
CA SER A 302 -6.79 5.73 -5.76
C SER A 302 -5.56 5.31 -6.58
N LEU A 303 -5.36 4.02 -6.88
CA LEU A 303 -4.23 3.48 -7.66
C LEU A 303 -2.83 3.81 -7.09
N THR A 304 -2.70 3.94 -5.77
CA THR A 304 -1.41 4.33 -5.15
C THR A 304 -0.34 3.26 -5.30
N ALA A 305 -0.69 1.98 -5.09
CA ALA A 305 0.25 0.87 -5.27
C ALA A 305 0.73 0.75 -6.72
N GLY A 306 -0.20 0.81 -7.69
CA GLY A 306 0.13 0.77 -9.12
C GLY A 306 1.05 1.91 -9.56
N ALA A 307 0.74 3.15 -9.16
CA ALA A 307 1.59 4.30 -9.46
C ALA A 307 3.01 4.13 -8.90
N VAL A 308 3.14 3.68 -7.65
CA VAL A 308 4.45 3.43 -7.03
C VAL A 308 5.20 2.28 -7.70
N ALA A 309 4.51 1.20 -8.05
CA ALA A 309 5.11 0.08 -8.78
C ALA A 309 5.70 0.55 -10.11
N GLU A 310 4.96 1.35 -10.88
CA GLU A 310 5.43 1.89 -12.15
C GLU A 310 6.64 2.83 -12.00
N LYS A 311 6.65 3.70 -10.98
CA LYS A 311 7.83 4.55 -10.69
C LYS A 311 9.06 3.73 -10.30
N LEU A 312 8.88 2.50 -9.83
CA LEU A 312 9.95 1.59 -9.48
C LEU A 312 10.21 0.57 -10.59
N ASP A 313 9.69 0.77 -11.81
CA ASP A 313 9.82 -0.15 -12.93
C ASP A 313 9.33 -1.58 -12.64
N ARG A 314 8.28 -1.72 -11.83
CA ARG A 314 7.53 -2.97 -11.65
C ARG A 314 6.30 -2.95 -12.54
N ARG A 315 5.94 -4.13 -13.04
CA ARG A 315 4.66 -4.34 -13.71
C ARG A 315 3.54 -4.32 -12.68
N TRP A 316 2.35 -3.86 -13.05
CA TRP A 316 1.25 -3.79 -12.10
C TRP A 316 -0.14 -4.11 -12.67
N ILE A 317 -0.99 -4.70 -11.82
CA ILE A 317 -2.43 -4.91 -12.09
C ILE A 317 -3.23 -4.42 -10.88
N ALA A 318 -4.30 -3.67 -11.14
CA ALA A 318 -5.15 -3.12 -10.10
C ALA A 318 -6.63 -3.46 -10.34
N GLY A 319 -7.34 -3.89 -9.30
CA GLY A 319 -8.79 -4.10 -9.31
C GLY A 319 -9.49 -3.09 -8.40
N GLU A 320 -10.61 -2.54 -8.86
CA GLU A 320 -11.36 -1.51 -8.14
C GLU A 320 -12.85 -1.55 -8.53
N ALA A 321 -13.72 -1.65 -7.53
CA ALA A 321 -15.17 -1.79 -7.73
C ALA A 321 -15.89 -0.44 -7.98
N VAL A 322 -15.36 0.67 -7.48
CA VAL A 322 -15.95 2.00 -7.62
C VAL A 322 -15.21 2.79 -8.69
N GLU A 323 -15.91 3.01 -9.80
CA GLU A 323 -15.38 3.68 -10.98
C GLU A 323 -14.77 5.07 -10.66
N ASP A 324 -15.41 5.86 -9.79
CA ASP A 324 -14.92 7.19 -9.41
C ASP A 324 -13.51 7.16 -8.78
N TYR A 325 -13.15 6.05 -8.15
CA TYR A 325 -11.82 5.90 -7.55
C TYR A 325 -10.76 5.65 -8.61
N LEU A 326 -11.09 4.89 -9.67
CA LEU A 326 -10.24 4.74 -10.83
C LEU A 326 -10.09 6.05 -11.60
N LYS A 327 -11.19 6.77 -11.87
CA LYS A 327 -11.16 8.08 -12.54
C LYS A 327 -10.21 9.04 -11.84
N ALA A 328 -10.33 9.16 -10.52
CA ALA A 328 -9.41 9.98 -9.73
C ALA A 328 -7.98 9.42 -9.74
N GLY A 329 -7.83 8.09 -9.65
CA GLY A 329 -6.54 7.40 -9.61
C GLY A 329 -5.67 7.65 -10.85
N ILE A 330 -6.28 7.80 -12.03
CA ILE A 330 -5.59 8.11 -13.30
C ILE A 330 -4.75 9.39 -13.19
N PHE A 331 -5.17 10.38 -12.40
CA PHE A 331 -4.41 11.61 -12.17
C PHE A 331 -3.02 11.37 -11.56
N ARG A 332 -2.77 10.22 -10.93
CA ARG A 332 -1.43 9.86 -10.43
C ARG A 332 -0.43 9.54 -11.54
N PHE A 333 -0.92 9.19 -12.72
CA PHE A 333 -0.12 8.82 -13.88
C PHE A 333 0.06 9.99 -14.86
N GLU A 334 -0.77 11.03 -14.76
CA GLU A 334 -0.63 12.25 -15.56
C GLU A 334 0.69 12.99 -15.27
N GLU A 335 1.14 13.03 -14.02
CA GLU A 335 2.42 13.68 -13.65
C GLU A 335 3.62 13.00 -14.33
N SER A 336 3.61 11.66 -14.45
CA SER A 336 4.64 10.91 -15.22
C SER A 336 4.63 11.22 -16.70
N MET A 337 3.45 11.50 -17.25
CA MET A 337 3.31 11.87 -18.66
C MET A 337 3.87 13.28 -18.93
N GLN A 338 3.76 14.20 -17.96
CA GLN A 338 4.14 15.60 -18.12
C GLN A 338 5.59 15.90 -17.71
N HIS A 339 6.14 15.16 -16.74
CA HIS A 339 7.49 15.36 -16.22
C HIS A 339 8.24 14.03 -16.05
N PRO A 340 8.75 13.43 -17.15
CA PRO A 340 9.46 12.15 -17.11
C PRO A 340 10.70 12.18 -16.19
N SER A 341 11.31 13.34 -15.97
CA SER A 341 12.48 13.53 -15.09
C SER A 341 12.16 13.58 -13.59
N LEU A 342 10.88 13.62 -13.21
CA LEU A 342 10.42 13.47 -11.83
C LEU A 342 10.10 12.00 -11.48
N PHE A 343 10.44 11.07 -12.38
CA PHE A 343 10.21 9.63 -12.27
C PHE A 343 11.51 8.86 -12.41
#